data_AF-A0A8T2NRX8-F1
#
_entry.id   AF-A0A8T2NRX8-F1
#
_cell.length_a   1.000
_cell.length_b   1.000
_cell.length_c   1.000
_cell.angle_alpha   90.00
_cell.angle_beta   90.00
_cell.angle_gamma   90.00
#
_symmetry.space_group_name_H-M   'P 1'
#
loop_
_entity.id
_entity.type
_entity.pdbx_description
1 polymer ?
#
loop_
_entity_poly.entity_id
_entity_poly.type
_entity_poly.pdbx_seq_one_letter_code
_entity_poly.pdbx_strand_id
1 'polypeptide(L)'
;METIRKKNIPACHAEISKLESELTNLDSLIKMQKESVEMKDASMKEVQDEVNKLEDMLFKDFCAEIGVSNIREYEQEHLKQQQEVDKKRLQFETQKTRLGTQLEYEQAQLEQQGRKLKTLEDTMLKEERKAADQKKAKTLDYLSAFSYHQRSHNEKNKIISLAQDGHHYKRKGEIKEPEEEKLLKAVDETLSKMKDLKNQLLLKKNDVSDSKAEVDKKAKSLQEKSRELVKVQKEVISLETALEQKRMERHNSLFGCKIQGLPISLLSGSLDHISELQLDSESQSTSATLDIFEREAQMQIDYSDLRKESMDLDGEEAVEVELERLREVVSSLEGASSKVTRKCHQEFEQVKAKRYRLFSQCFEHVSIVIDQIYKKLCRNSSAQVS
;
A
#
# COMPACT_ATOMS: atom_id res chain seq x y z
N MET A 1 -25.29 -61.26 -28.28
CA MET A 1 -25.10 -60.80 -26.88
C MET A 1 -24.22 -61.75 -26.06
N GLU A 2 -24.45 -63.07 -26.11
CA GLU A 2 -23.70 -64.05 -25.29
C GLU A 2 -22.22 -64.21 -25.67
N THR A 3 -21.88 -64.12 -26.95
CA THR A 3 -20.50 -64.27 -27.47
C THR A 3 -19.60 -63.09 -27.11
N ILE A 4 -20.17 -61.88 -27.00
CA ILE A 4 -19.45 -60.65 -26.62
C ILE A 4 -19.17 -60.67 -25.12
N ARG A 5 -20.14 -61.10 -24.28
CA ARG A 5 -19.91 -61.35 -22.85
C ARG A 5 -18.83 -62.39 -22.60
N LYS A 6 -18.84 -63.50 -23.35
CA LYS A 6 -17.85 -64.59 -23.21
C LYS A 6 -16.41 -64.17 -23.56
N LYS A 7 -16.21 -63.15 -24.41
CA LYS A 7 -14.87 -62.65 -24.75
C LYS A 7 -14.43 -61.45 -23.90
N ASN A 8 -15.34 -60.54 -23.54
CA ASN A 8 -14.98 -59.32 -22.81
C ASN A 8 -14.68 -59.59 -21.34
N ILE A 9 -15.36 -60.54 -20.69
CA ILE A 9 -15.11 -60.85 -19.27
C ILE A 9 -13.68 -61.38 -19.05
N PRO A 10 -13.16 -62.35 -19.83
CA PRO A 10 -11.77 -62.79 -19.72
C PRO A 10 -10.76 -61.70 -20.04
N ALA A 11 -11.04 -60.83 -21.01
CA ALA A 11 -10.15 -59.71 -21.35
C ALA A 11 -10.03 -58.71 -20.20
N CYS A 12 -11.16 -58.30 -19.61
CA CYS A 12 -11.17 -57.48 -18.40
C CYS A 12 -10.46 -58.18 -17.23
N HIS A 13 -10.64 -59.48 -17.05
CA HIS A 13 -9.99 -60.21 -15.96
C HIS A 13 -8.46 -60.29 -16.13
N ALA A 14 -7.98 -60.48 -17.35
CA ALA A 14 -6.55 -60.44 -17.68
C ALA A 14 -5.95 -59.05 -17.48
N GLU A 15 -6.69 -58.00 -17.85
CA GLU A 15 -6.26 -56.61 -17.65
C GLU A 15 -6.24 -56.23 -16.17
N ILE A 16 -7.23 -56.64 -15.38
CA ILE A 16 -7.24 -56.49 -13.92
C ILE A 16 -6.03 -57.22 -13.31
N SER A 17 -5.78 -58.47 -13.69
CA SER A 17 -4.63 -59.23 -13.17
C SER A 17 -3.29 -58.57 -13.50
N LYS A 18 -3.18 -57.97 -14.69
CA LYS A 18 -1.99 -57.21 -15.10
C LYS A 18 -1.82 -55.95 -14.24
N LEU A 19 -2.89 -55.19 -14.03
CA LEU A 19 -2.87 -53.98 -13.20
C LEU A 19 -2.58 -54.30 -11.72
N GLU A 20 -3.13 -55.39 -11.18
CA GLU A 20 -2.82 -55.85 -9.82
C GLU A 20 -1.33 -56.21 -9.66
N SER A 21 -0.73 -56.86 -10.67
CA SER A 21 0.71 -57.12 -10.71
C SER A 21 1.54 -55.84 -10.78
N GLU A 22 1.13 -54.87 -11.62
CA GLU A 22 1.81 -53.58 -11.71
C GLU A 22 1.71 -52.78 -10.40
N LEU A 23 0.56 -52.79 -9.73
CA LEU A 23 0.38 -52.15 -8.42
C LEU A 23 1.29 -52.75 -7.35
N THR A 24 1.34 -54.09 -7.25
CA THR A 24 2.24 -54.75 -6.27
C THR A 24 3.72 -54.44 -6.52
N ASN A 25 4.13 -54.35 -7.79
CA ASN A 25 5.48 -53.93 -8.14
C ASN A 25 5.75 -52.47 -7.74
N LEU A 26 4.82 -51.56 -8.00
CA LEU A 26 4.94 -50.15 -7.62
C LEU A 26 4.97 -49.98 -6.09
N ASP A 27 4.14 -50.71 -5.34
CA ASP A 27 4.16 -50.70 -3.87
C ASP A 27 5.51 -51.14 -3.32
N SER A 28 6.12 -52.17 -3.92
CA SER A 28 7.46 -52.62 -3.54
C SER A 28 8.52 -51.54 -3.80
N LEU A 29 8.40 -50.80 -4.90
CA LEU A 29 9.31 -49.72 -5.28
C LEU A 29 9.17 -48.52 -4.34
N ILE A 30 7.94 -48.14 -4.01
CA ILE A 30 7.63 -47.07 -3.05
C ILE A 30 8.21 -47.41 -1.68
N LYS A 31 8.03 -48.66 -1.22
CA LYS A 31 8.60 -49.11 0.06
C LYS A 31 10.12 -48.97 0.08
N MET A 32 10.82 -49.45 -0.95
CA MET A 32 12.27 -49.31 -1.04
C MET A 32 12.72 -47.84 -1.03
N GLN A 33 12.00 -46.94 -1.71
CA GLN A 33 12.39 -45.53 -1.71
C GLN A 33 12.08 -44.80 -0.41
N LYS A 34 11.02 -45.19 0.31
CA LYS A 34 10.79 -44.67 1.67
C LYS A 34 11.92 -45.07 2.61
N GLU A 35 12.33 -46.34 2.60
CA GLU A 35 13.46 -46.82 3.41
C GLU A 35 14.78 -46.12 3.02
N SER A 36 14.98 -45.84 1.73
CA SER A 36 16.15 -45.08 1.22
C SER A 36 16.16 -43.62 1.70
N VAL A 37 15.00 -42.96 1.70
CA VAL A 37 14.86 -41.58 2.21
C VAL A 37 15.13 -41.55 3.72
N GLU A 38 14.53 -42.46 4.49
CA GLU A 38 14.74 -42.54 5.94
C GLU A 38 16.22 -42.77 6.30
N MET A 39 16.92 -43.64 5.56
CA MET A 39 18.37 -43.83 5.74
C MET A 39 19.18 -42.57 5.42
N LYS A 40 18.82 -41.86 4.34
CA LYS A 40 19.52 -40.62 3.96
C LYS A 40 19.26 -39.49 4.96
N ASP A 41 18.05 -39.36 5.47
CA ASP A 41 17.71 -38.38 6.51
C ASP A 41 18.47 -38.67 7.81
N ALA A 42 18.59 -39.94 8.20
CA ALA A 42 19.39 -40.33 9.35
C ALA A 42 20.88 -39.97 9.16
N SER A 43 21.45 -40.26 7.99
CA SER A 43 22.84 -39.92 7.68
C SER A 43 23.07 -38.41 7.62
N MET A 44 22.14 -37.64 7.05
CA MET A 44 22.21 -36.19 7.01
C MET A 44 22.18 -35.59 8.43
N LYS A 45 21.37 -36.16 9.32
CA LYS A 45 21.31 -35.76 10.73
C LYS A 45 22.62 -36.05 11.46
N GLU A 46 23.24 -37.20 11.23
CA GLU A 46 24.55 -37.52 11.79
C GLU A 46 25.62 -36.52 11.35
N VAL A 47 25.67 -36.18 10.06
CA VAL A 47 26.60 -35.17 9.53
C VAL A 47 26.32 -33.81 10.14
N GLN A 48 25.05 -33.41 10.27
CA GLN A 48 24.68 -32.14 10.91
C GLN A 48 25.12 -32.10 12.37
N ASP A 49 24.97 -33.20 13.12
CA ASP A 49 25.42 -33.29 14.50
C ASP A 49 26.95 -33.23 14.62
N GLU A 50 27.69 -33.78 13.65
CA GLU A 50 29.15 -33.62 13.58
C GLU A 50 29.56 -32.18 13.29
N VAL A 51 28.91 -31.52 12.33
CA VAL A 51 29.11 -30.09 12.04
C VAL A 51 28.84 -29.27 13.29
N ASN A 52 27.72 -29.53 13.96
CA ASN A 52 27.34 -28.78 15.15
C ASN A 52 28.38 -28.92 16.28
N LYS A 53 28.92 -30.12 16.48
CA LYS A 53 29.99 -30.38 17.46
C LYS A 53 31.29 -29.66 17.10
N LEU A 54 31.66 -29.66 15.81
CA LEU A 54 32.85 -28.94 15.34
C LEU A 54 32.71 -27.44 15.54
N GLU A 55 31.54 -26.88 15.22
CA GLU A 55 31.22 -25.46 15.48
C GLU A 55 31.31 -25.14 16.97
N ASP A 56 30.70 -25.95 17.84
CA ASP A 56 30.73 -25.74 19.28
C ASP A 56 32.16 -25.81 19.85
N MET A 57 33.01 -26.65 19.26
CA MET A 57 34.44 -26.72 19.62
C MET A 57 35.23 -25.52 19.11
N LEU A 58 35.01 -25.10 17.85
CA LEU A 58 35.74 -24.00 17.22
C LEU A 58 35.40 -22.65 17.85
N PHE A 59 34.13 -22.44 18.19
CA PHE A 59 33.62 -21.17 18.70
C PHE A 59 33.45 -21.15 20.23
N LYS A 60 33.91 -22.18 20.95
CA LYS A 60 33.72 -22.29 22.40
C LYS A 60 34.18 -21.04 23.17
N ASP A 61 35.39 -20.59 22.88
CA ASP A 61 35.99 -19.45 23.59
C ASP A 61 35.29 -18.13 23.23
N PHE A 62 34.93 -17.97 21.95
CA PHE A 62 34.15 -16.83 21.47
C PHE A 62 32.77 -16.78 22.15
N CYS A 63 32.04 -17.91 22.17
CA CYS A 63 30.71 -17.98 22.77
C CYS A 63 30.75 -17.68 24.28
N ALA A 64 31.79 -18.14 24.98
CA ALA A 64 32.02 -17.82 26.39
C ALA A 64 32.33 -16.33 26.61
N GLU A 65 33.02 -15.67 25.67
CA GLU A 65 33.33 -14.24 25.74
C GLU A 65 32.08 -13.36 25.55
N ILE A 66 31.21 -13.72 24.61
CA ILE A 66 29.97 -12.96 24.32
C ILE A 66 28.78 -13.40 25.19
N GLY A 67 28.91 -14.49 25.95
CA GLY A 67 27.88 -14.98 26.88
C GLY A 67 26.72 -15.75 26.22
N VAL A 68 26.97 -16.42 25.09
CA VAL A 68 25.97 -17.28 24.40
C VAL A 68 26.35 -18.76 24.51
N SER A 69 25.38 -19.65 24.32
CA SER A 69 25.61 -21.09 24.50
C SER A 69 26.36 -21.73 23.33
N ASN A 70 26.15 -21.22 22.10
CA ASN A 70 26.81 -21.67 20.88
C ASN A 70 26.71 -20.58 19.79
N ILE A 71 27.49 -20.75 18.71
CA ILE A 71 27.59 -19.76 17.63
C ILE A 71 26.24 -19.53 16.91
N ARG A 72 25.40 -20.56 16.84
CA ARG A 72 24.09 -20.50 16.17
C ARG A 72 23.14 -19.55 16.91
N GLU A 73 23.21 -19.51 18.24
CA GLU A 73 22.44 -18.58 19.07
C GLU A 73 22.82 -17.12 18.77
N TYR A 74 24.13 -16.86 18.67
CA TYR A 74 24.65 -15.54 18.30
C TYR A 74 24.28 -15.15 16.87
N GLU A 75 24.43 -16.04 15.88
CA GLU A 75 24.07 -15.76 14.50
C GLU A 75 22.58 -15.43 14.36
N GLN A 76 21.73 -16.18 15.07
CA GLN A 76 20.28 -15.95 15.05
C GLN A 76 19.91 -14.62 15.70
N GLU A 77 20.53 -14.26 16.83
CA GLU A 77 20.26 -13.00 17.51
C GLU A 77 20.85 -11.80 16.76
N HIS A 78 22.07 -11.93 16.23
CA HIS A 78 22.71 -10.90 15.40
C HIS A 78 21.92 -10.65 14.11
N LEU A 79 21.39 -11.71 13.47
CA LEU A 79 20.50 -11.57 12.31
C LEU A 79 19.23 -10.78 12.67
N LYS A 80 18.58 -11.08 13.80
CA LYS A 80 17.42 -10.33 14.30
C LYS A 80 17.77 -8.86 14.59
N GLN A 81 18.88 -8.62 15.25
CA GLN A 81 19.34 -7.25 15.56
C GLN A 81 19.63 -6.46 14.28
N GLN A 82 20.29 -7.08 13.29
CA GLN A 82 20.58 -6.47 12.00
C GLN A 82 19.28 -6.10 11.25
N GLN A 83 18.30 -7.01 11.22
CA GLN A 83 16.98 -6.74 10.63
C GLN A 83 16.26 -5.58 11.31
N GLU A 84 16.30 -5.50 12.65
CA GLU A 84 15.69 -4.40 13.40
C GLU A 84 16.41 -3.06 13.16
N VAL A 85 17.75 -3.07 13.04
CA VAL A 85 18.53 -1.88 12.67
C VAL A 85 18.16 -1.40 11.27
N ASP A 86 18.09 -2.30 10.29
CA ASP A 86 17.76 -1.95 8.90
C ASP A 86 16.31 -1.44 8.79
N LYS A 87 15.38 -2.03 9.54
CA LYS A 87 14.00 -1.56 9.66
C LYS A 87 13.93 -0.14 10.23
N LYS A 88 14.63 0.15 11.34
CA LYS A 88 14.69 1.51 11.90
C LYS A 88 15.34 2.50 10.93
N ARG A 89 16.40 2.08 10.23
CA ARG A 89 17.08 2.90 9.22
C ARG A 89 16.14 3.29 8.09
N LEU A 90 15.34 2.34 7.59
CA LEU A 90 14.34 2.58 6.56
C LEU A 90 13.23 3.54 7.03
N GLN A 91 12.76 3.38 8.27
CA GLN A 91 11.80 4.31 8.87
C GLN A 91 12.36 5.74 8.92
N PHE A 92 13.60 5.92 9.36
CA PHE A 92 14.23 7.23 9.41
C PHE A 92 14.44 7.84 8.02
N GLU A 93 14.85 7.07 7.01
CA GLU A 93 14.97 7.62 5.66
C GLU A 93 13.62 7.97 5.04
N THR A 94 12.56 7.24 5.39
CA THR A 94 11.20 7.58 4.97
C THR A 94 10.76 8.92 5.59
N GLN A 95 11.00 9.10 6.89
CA GLN A 95 10.72 10.37 7.59
C GLN A 95 11.55 11.52 7.02
N LYS A 96 12.84 11.31 6.76
CA LYS A 96 13.73 12.30 6.17
C LYS A 96 13.29 12.71 4.77
N THR A 97 12.88 11.75 3.94
CA THR A 97 12.33 12.01 2.60
C THR A 97 11.07 12.86 2.71
N ARG A 98 10.11 12.49 3.58
CA ARG A 98 8.87 13.25 3.80
C ARG A 98 9.15 14.69 4.25
N LEU A 99 10.02 14.87 5.24
CA LEU A 99 10.40 16.20 5.72
C LEU A 99 11.14 16.99 4.64
N GLY A 100 11.99 16.34 3.84
CA GLY A 100 12.68 16.94 2.70
C GLY A 100 11.70 17.48 1.67
N THR A 101 10.73 16.68 1.23
CA THR A 101 9.69 17.11 0.29
C THR A 101 8.85 18.26 0.86
N GLN A 102 8.52 18.22 2.16
CA GLN A 102 7.79 19.32 2.80
C GLN A 102 8.62 20.60 2.85
N LEU A 103 9.90 20.51 3.17
CA LEU A 103 10.81 21.65 3.17
C LEU A 103 10.95 22.26 1.78
N GLU A 104 11.11 21.44 0.74
CA GLU A 104 11.18 21.90 -0.65
C GLU A 104 9.89 22.62 -1.08
N TYR A 105 8.73 22.10 -0.67
CA TYR A 105 7.44 22.75 -0.94
C TYR A 105 7.35 24.13 -0.28
N GLU A 106 7.70 24.23 1.00
CA GLU A 106 7.68 25.50 1.75
C GLU A 106 8.70 26.50 1.19
N GLN A 107 9.89 26.04 0.79
CA GLN A 107 10.89 26.87 0.12
C GLN A 107 10.37 27.42 -1.21
N ALA A 108 9.73 26.59 -2.03
CA ALA A 108 9.15 27.00 -3.30
C ALA A 108 8.01 28.03 -3.10
N GLN A 109 7.17 27.83 -2.08
CA GLN A 109 6.13 28.80 -1.70
C GLN A 109 6.74 30.14 -1.28
N LEU A 110 7.73 30.12 -0.40
CA LEU A 110 8.41 31.32 0.06
C LEU A 110 9.06 32.09 -1.09
N GLU A 111 9.73 31.38 -2.00
CA GLU A 111 10.35 31.98 -3.19
C GLU A 111 9.30 32.63 -4.11
N GLN A 112 8.15 31.97 -4.30
CA GLN A 112 7.03 32.53 -5.06
C GLN A 112 6.49 33.81 -4.41
N GLN A 113 6.34 33.84 -3.09
CA GLN A 113 5.90 35.04 -2.37
C GLN A 113 6.94 36.16 -2.46
N GLY A 114 8.23 35.85 -2.36
CA GLY A 114 9.32 36.81 -2.55
C GLY A 114 9.27 37.50 -3.93
N ARG A 115 9.00 36.73 -4.99
CA ARG A 115 8.83 37.28 -6.36
C ARG A 115 7.62 38.21 -6.45
N LYS A 116 6.49 37.88 -5.80
CA LYS A 116 5.30 38.73 -5.75
C LYS A 116 5.58 40.04 -5.00
N LEU A 117 6.23 39.95 -3.84
CA LEU A 117 6.62 41.11 -3.02
C LEU A 117 7.51 42.07 -3.81
N LYS A 118 8.54 41.55 -4.48
CA LYS A 118 9.43 42.36 -5.33
C LYS A 118 8.67 43.09 -6.45
N THR A 119 7.71 42.39 -7.08
CA THR A 119 6.86 43.01 -8.11
C THR A 119 6.02 44.15 -7.53
N LEU A 120 5.44 43.94 -6.33
CA LEU A 120 4.66 44.98 -5.63
C LEU A 120 5.54 46.17 -5.25
N GLU A 121 6.74 45.96 -4.69
CA GLU A 121 7.70 47.01 -4.38
C GLU A 121 8.06 47.83 -5.62
N ASP A 122 8.37 47.17 -6.74
CA ASP A 122 8.66 47.84 -8.01
C ASP A 122 7.47 48.68 -8.51
N THR A 123 6.23 48.20 -8.31
CA THR A 123 5.03 48.98 -8.65
C THR A 123 4.83 50.16 -7.72
N MET A 124 5.03 50.00 -6.42
CA MET A 124 4.93 51.09 -5.44
C MET A 124 5.94 52.19 -5.75
N LEU A 125 7.21 51.83 -6.01
CA LEU A 125 8.25 52.80 -6.39
C LEU A 125 7.90 53.56 -7.68
N LYS A 126 7.30 52.88 -8.67
CA LYS A 126 6.84 53.55 -9.90
C LYS A 126 5.70 54.52 -9.62
N GLU A 127 4.72 54.15 -8.80
CA GLU A 127 3.60 55.03 -8.44
C GLU A 127 4.05 56.22 -7.58
N GLU A 128 4.99 56.03 -6.66
CA GLU A 128 5.60 57.12 -5.88
C GLU A 128 6.34 58.12 -6.78
N ARG A 129 7.12 57.63 -7.75
CA ARG A 129 7.79 58.50 -8.74
C ARG A 129 6.78 59.30 -9.56
N LYS A 130 5.73 58.64 -10.08
CA LYS A 130 4.66 59.32 -10.82
C LYS A 130 3.98 60.39 -9.96
N ALA A 131 3.66 60.09 -8.71
CA ALA A 131 3.06 61.04 -7.79
C ALA A 131 3.98 62.24 -7.51
N ALA A 132 5.28 62.00 -7.34
CA ALA A 132 6.28 63.05 -7.16
C ALA A 132 6.43 63.94 -8.40
N ASP A 133 6.49 63.35 -9.59
CA ASP A 133 6.57 64.07 -10.86
C ASP A 133 5.31 64.91 -11.11
N GLN A 134 4.12 64.36 -10.81
CA GLN A 134 2.86 65.08 -10.91
C GLN A 134 2.79 66.24 -9.91
N LYS A 135 3.34 66.09 -8.70
CA LYS A 135 3.44 67.17 -7.70
C LYS A 135 4.41 68.26 -8.16
N LYS A 136 5.56 67.89 -8.75
CA LYS A 136 6.50 68.83 -9.35
C LYS A 136 5.88 69.61 -10.50
N ALA A 137 5.18 68.94 -11.42
CA ALA A 137 4.48 69.57 -12.54
C ALA A 137 3.45 70.60 -12.05
N LYS A 138 2.59 70.23 -11.09
CA LYS A 138 1.63 71.17 -10.47
C LYS A 138 2.31 72.38 -9.82
N THR A 139 3.47 72.18 -9.19
CA THR A 139 4.23 73.26 -8.56
C THR A 139 4.84 74.19 -9.62
N LEU A 140 5.37 73.62 -10.71
CA LEU A 140 5.91 74.37 -11.83
C LEU A 140 4.83 75.20 -12.53
N ASP A 141 3.64 74.64 -12.73
CA ASP A 141 2.47 75.35 -13.27
C ASP A 141 2.05 76.52 -12.36
N TYR A 142 2.08 76.33 -11.04
CA TYR A 142 1.78 77.40 -10.09
C TYR A 142 2.84 78.52 -10.14
N LEU A 143 4.13 78.17 -10.21
CA LEU A 143 5.23 79.12 -10.32
C LEU A 143 5.21 79.87 -11.66
N SER A 144 4.90 79.20 -12.76
CA SER A 144 4.78 79.83 -14.08
C SER A 144 3.62 80.81 -14.10
N ALA A 145 2.44 80.43 -13.57
CA ALA A 145 1.30 81.32 -13.40
C ALA A 145 1.62 82.54 -12.51
N PHE A 146 2.33 82.33 -11.40
CA PHE A 146 2.78 83.42 -10.53
C PHE A 146 3.73 84.38 -11.26
N SER A 147 4.72 83.84 -11.99
CA SER A 147 5.67 84.66 -12.76
C SER A 147 4.99 85.43 -13.90
N TYR A 148 4.00 84.82 -14.56
CA TYR A 148 3.17 85.47 -15.56
C TYR A 148 2.33 86.60 -14.95
N HIS A 149 1.72 86.36 -13.79
CA HIS A 149 0.96 87.39 -13.08
C HIS A 149 1.86 88.55 -12.65
N GLN A 150 3.07 88.26 -12.15
CA GLN A 150 4.03 89.30 -11.76
C GLN A 150 4.57 90.08 -12.95
N ARG A 151 4.84 89.42 -14.10
CA ARG A 151 5.16 90.10 -15.35
C ARG A 151 4.00 90.96 -15.82
N SER A 152 2.78 90.43 -15.87
CA SER A 152 1.58 91.19 -16.25
C SER A 152 1.35 92.39 -15.34
N HIS A 153 1.59 92.26 -14.03
CA HIS A 153 1.53 93.36 -13.08
C HIS A 153 2.62 94.41 -13.34
N ASN A 154 3.86 93.99 -13.58
CA ASN A 154 4.97 94.89 -13.92
C ASN A 154 4.75 95.58 -15.28
N GLU A 155 4.22 94.86 -16.26
CA GLU A 155 3.87 95.34 -17.58
C GLU A 155 2.70 96.32 -17.50
N LYS A 156 1.69 96.04 -16.67
CA LYS A 156 0.59 96.96 -16.37
C LYS A 156 1.11 98.24 -15.71
N ASN A 157 2.03 98.14 -14.74
CA ASN A 157 2.67 99.30 -14.14
C ASN A 157 3.54 100.08 -15.14
N LYS A 158 4.22 99.37 -16.05
CA LYS A 158 5.00 99.96 -17.15
C LYS A 158 4.11 100.59 -18.21
N ILE A 159 2.93 100.04 -18.51
CA ILE A 159 1.92 100.62 -19.39
C ILE A 159 1.27 101.82 -18.71
N ILE A 160 1.04 101.79 -17.40
CA ILE A 160 0.56 102.94 -16.64
C ILE A 160 1.62 104.05 -16.69
N SER A 161 2.91 103.74 -16.49
CA SER A 161 3.99 104.73 -16.64
C SER A 161 4.15 105.19 -18.08
N LEU A 162 4.08 104.28 -19.07
CA LEU A 162 4.13 104.61 -20.49
C LEU A 162 2.85 105.25 -21.02
N ALA A 163 1.72 105.20 -20.33
CA ALA A 163 0.50 105.95 -20.67
C ALA A 163 0.56 107.35 -20.05
N GLN A 164 1.17 107.47 -18.87
CA GLN A 164 1.59 108.75 -18.30
C GLN A 164 2.62 109.45 -19.21
N ASP A 165 3.58 108.70 -19.75
CA ASP A 165 4.56 109.20 -20.73
C ASP A 165 4.01 109.22 -22.18
N GLY A 166 3.00 108.41 -22.48
CA GLY A 166 2.47 108.11 -23.83
C GLY A 166 1.31 109.00 -24.26
N HIS A 167 0.81 109.86 -23.38
CA HIS A 167 0.23 111.13 -23.83
C HIS A 167 1.24 111.96 -24.65
N HIS A 168 2.53 111.62 -24.62
CA HIS A 168 3.58 112.35 -25.33
C HIS A 168 4.04 111.73 -26.68
N TYR A 169 3.74 110.46 -27.02
CA TYR A 169 4.25 109.84 -28.26
C TYR A 169 3.28 108.84 -28.93
N LYS A 170 2.31 109.37 -29.70
CA LYS A 170 1.80 108.72 -30.92
C LYS A 170 2.95 108.55 -31.93
N ARG A 171 3.41 107.32 -32.22
CA ARG A 171 3.84 106.81 -33.57
C ARG A 171 4.70 105.53 -33.54
N LYS A 172 4.30 104.52 -34.35
CA LYS A 172 5.07 103.35 -34.90
C LYS A 172 5.32 102.19 -33.92
N GLY A 173 5.20 100.88 -34.21
CA GLY A 173 4.96 100.09 -35.42
C GLY A 173 5.77 98.77 -35.36
N GLU A 174 5.10 97.61 -35.56
CA GLU A 174 5.59 96.27 -36.05
C GLU A 174 6.20 95.20 -35.09
N ILE A 175 5.62 93.97 -35.11
CA ILE A 175 6.23 92.67 -34.72
C ILE A 175 5.92 91.65 -35.85
N LYS A 176 6.88 90.76 -36.13
CA LYS A 176 7.06 89.94 -37.35
C LYS A 176 6.36 88.57 -37.30
N GLU A 177 5.63 88.21 -38.37
CA GLU A 177 4.84 86.96 -38.59
C GLU A 177 5.57 85.60 -38.83
N PRO A 178 6.86 85.47 -39.21
CA PRO A 178 7.40 84.20 -39.74
C PRO A 178 7.87 83.18 -38.66
N GLU A 179 7.93 83.57 -37.40
CA GLU A 179 8.36 82.69 -36.29
C GLU A 179 7.18 81.92 -35.67
N GLU A 180 5.98 82.50 -35.74
CA GLU A 180 4.71 81.90 -35.31
C GLU A 180 4.32 80.70 -36.20
N GLU A 181 4.52 80.81 -37.52
CA GLU A 181 4.20 79.74 -38.47
C GLU A 181 5.07 78.48 -38.28
N LYS A 182 6.34 78.65 -37.90
CA LYS A 182 7.25 77.51 -37.60
C LYS A 182 6.85 76.79 -36.32
N LEU A 183 6.44 77.53 -35.30
CA LEU A 183 5.95 76.97 -34.04
C LEU A 183 4.63 76.22 -34.26
N LEU A 184 3.74 76.76 -35.10
CA LEU A 184 2.47 76.13 -35.43
C LEU A 184 2.67 74.76 -36.12
N LYS A 185 3.58 74.66 -37.10
CA LYS A 185 3.91 73.37 -37.75
C LYS A 185 4.50 72.35 -36.78
N ALA A 186 5.38 72.76 -35.87
CA ALA A 186 5.94 71.86 -34.86
C ALA A 186 4.86 71.35 -33.87
N VAL A 187 3.90 72.20 -33.51
CA VAL A 187 2.75 71.83 -32.70
C VAL A 187 1.87 70.82 -33.45
N ASP A 188 1.56 71.05 -34.72
CA ASP A 188 0.74 70.12 -35.51
C ASP A 188 1.40 68.74 -35.69
N GLU A 189 2.72 68.70 -35.94
CA GLU A 189 3.46 67.44 -36.03
C GLU A 189 3.50 66.68 -34.69
N THR A 190 3.65 67.40 -33.57
CA THR A 190 3.65 66.76 -32.25
C THR A 190 2.26 66.26 -31.85
N LEU A 191 1.20 67.00 -32.21
CA LEU A 191 -0.19 66.56 -32.02
C LEU A 191 -0.53 65.33 -32.87
N SER A 192 -0.05 65.27 -34.11
CA SER A 192 -0.21 64.10 -34.98
C SER A 192 0.49 62.86 -34.40
N LYS A 193 1.75 62.98 -33.98
CA LYS A 193 2.49 61.88 -33.32
C LYS A 193 1.82 61.43 -32.01
N MET A 194 1.29 62.36 -31.23
CA MET A 194 0.56 62.05 -29.99
C MET A 194 -0.72 61.26 -30.28
N LYS A 195 -1.44 61.58 -31.35
CA LYS A 195 -2.64 60.86 -31.78
C LYS A 195 -2.32 59.41 -32.20
N ASP A 196 -1.25 59.20 -32.94
CA ASP A 196 -0.84 57.86 -33.37
C ASP A 196 -0.41 56.97 -32.21
N LEU A 197 0.38 57.52 -31.27
CA LEU A 197 0.76 56.81 -30.04
C LEU A 197 -0.45 56.45 -29.19
N LYS A 198 -1.45 57.35 -29.11
CA LYS A 198 -2.70 57.09 -28.39
C LYS A 198 -3.49 55.93 -29.02
N ASN A 199 -3.54 55.86 -30.35
CA ASN A 199 -4.20 54.77 -31.08
C ASN A 199 -3.46 53.43 -30.89
N GLN A 200 -2.12 53.43 -30.97
CA GLN A 200 -1.32 52.23 -30.72
C GLN A 200 -1.47 51.73 -29.27
N LEU A 201 -1.53 52.63 -28.30
CA LEU A 201 -1.76 52.29 -26.90
C LEU A 201 -3.14 51.69 -26.67
N LEU A 202 -4.16 52.18 -27.38
CA LEU A 202 -5.51 51.63 -27.33
C LEU A 202 -5.56 50.20 -27.89
N LEU A 203 -4.91 49.95 -29.03
CA LEU A 203 -4.81 48.61 -29.63
C LEU A 203 -4.11 47.63 -28.68
N LYS A 204 -2.95 48.02 -28.12
CA LYS A 204 -2.23 47.18 -27.16
C LYS A 204 -3.01 46.91 -25.87
N LYS A 205 -3.83 47.87 -25.43
CA LYS A 205 -4.72 47.67 -24.28
C LYS A 205 -5.77 46.60 -24.55
N ASN A 206 -6.32 46.54 -25.77
CA ASN A 206 -7.28 45.51 -26.16
C ASN A 206 -6.60 44.13 -26.25
N ASP A 207 -5.44 44.03 -26.90
CA ASP A 207 -4.67 42.76 -26.98
C ASP A 207 -4.37 42.17 -25.58
N VAL A 208 -4.00 43.03 -24.62
CA VAL A 208 -3.73 42.62 -23.23
C VAL A 208 -5.01 42.19 -22.52
N SER A 209 -6.14 42.85 -22.79
CA SER A 209 -7.44 42.48 -22.24
C SER A 209 -7.88 41.09 -22.73
N ASP A 210 -7.73 40.83 -24.02
CA ASP A 210 -8.11 39.55 -24.64
C ASP A 210 -7.21 38.41 -24.14
N SER A 211 -5.90 38.64 -24.11
CA SER A 211 -4.94 37.68 -23.57
C SER A 211 -5.21 37.36 -22.10
N LYS A 212 -5.59 38.37 -21.29
CA LYS A 212 -5.95 38.17 -19.89
C LYS A 212 -7.20 37.31 -19.73
N ALA A 213 -8.23 37.53 -20.56
CA ALA A 213 -9.44 36.72 -20.54
C ALA A 213 -9.15 35.25 -20.88
N GLU A 214 -8.24 34.99 -21.82
CA GLU A 214 -7.83 33.63 -22.17
C GLU A 214 -7.07 32.94 -21.03
N VAL A 215 -6.16 33.65 -20.36
CA VAL A 215 -5.45 33.15 -19.17
C VAL A 215 -6.42 32.83 -18.04
N ASP A 216 -7.39 33.70 -17.77
CA ASP A 216 -8.41 33.48 -16.73
C ASP A 216 -9.27 32.24 -17.04
N LYS A 217 -9.60 32.02 -18.32
CA LYS A 217 -10.33 30.82 -18.77
C LYS A 217 -9.50 29.55 -18.56
N LYS A 218 -8.21 29.56 -18.94
CA LYS A 218 -7.30 28.42 -18.72
C LYS A 218 -7.09 28.14 -17.24
N ALA A 219 -6.97 29.18 -16.40
CA ALA A 219 -6.84 29.04 -14.94
C ALA A 219 -8.06 28.35 -14.30
N LYS A 220 -9.28 28.70 -14.73
CA LYS A 220 -10.51 28.03 -14.27
C LYS A 220 -10.54 26.56 -14.68
N SER A 221 -10.22 26.25 -15.94
CA SER A 221 -10.16 24.86 -16.42
C SER A 221 -9.12 24.02 -15.68
N LEU A 222 -7.95 24.61 -15.36
CA LEU A 222 -6.93 23.95 -14.55
C LEU A 222 -7.43 23.67 -13.12
N GLN A 223 -8.18 24.60 -12.52
CA GLN A 223 -8.77 24.41 -11.20
C GLN A 223 -9.79 23.26 -11.17
N GLU A 224 -10.61 23.13 -12.21
CA GLU A 224 -11.56 22.01 -12.36
C GLU A 224 -10.84 20.67 -12.49
N LYS A 225 -9.82 20.60 -13.36
CA LYS A 225 -9.01 19.38 -13.53
C LYS A 225 -8.25 19.00 -12.26
N SER A 226 -7.74 19.97 -11.51
CA SER A 226 -7.12 19.72 -10.20
C SER A 226 -8.11 19.10 -9.20
N ARG A 227 -9.38 19.55 -9.18
CA ARG A 227 -10.41 18.94 -8.33
C ARG A 227 -10.77 17.51 -8.75
N GLU A 228 -10.86 17.24 -10.05
CA GLU A 228 -11.07 15.88 -10.58
C GLU A 228 -9.91 14.96 -10.21
N LEU A 229 -8.66 15.42 -10.35
CA LEU A 229 -7.47 14.66 -9.96
C LEU A 229 -7.51 14.25 -8.47
N VAL A 230 -7.89 15.16 -7.59
CA VAL A 230 -8.01 14.87 -6.14
C VAL A 230 -9.10 13.83 -5.86
N LYS A 231 -10.20 13.83 -6.62
CA LYS A 231 -11.24 12.79 -6.48
C LYS A 231 -10.71 11.42 -6.87
N VAL A 232 -10.08 11.32 -8.05
CA VAL A 232 -9.50 10.07 -8.53
C VAL A 232 -8.40 9.57 -7.58
N GLN A 233 -7.55 10.45 -7.03
CA GLN A 233 -6.55 10.06 -6.04
C GLN A 233 -7.17 9.46 -4.77
N LYS A 234 -8.28 10.00 -4.28
CA LYS A 234 -8.99 9.42 -3.13
C LYS A 234 -9.59 8.06 -3.46
N GLU A 235 -10.13 7.88 -4.65
CA GLU A 235 -10.66 6.59 -5.12
C GLU A 235 -9.55 5.55 -5.24
N VAL A 236 -8.39 5.91 -5.78
CA VAL A 236 -7.21 5.03 -5.85
C VAL A 236 -6.79 4.56 -4.46
N ILE A 237 -6.64 5.48 -3.49
CA ILE A 237 -6.27 5.13 -2.11
C ILE A 237 -7.32 4.19 -1.49
N SER A 238 -8.61 4.46 -1.72
CA SER A 238 -9.70 3.61 -1.23
C SER A 238 -9.64 2.20 -1.83
N LEU A 239 -9.38 2.09 -3.13
CA LEU A 239 -9.27 0.81 -3.83
C LEU A 239 -8.01 0.03 -3.44
N GLU A 240 -6.87 0.71 -3.27
CA GLU A 240 -5.62 0.10 -2.78
C GLU A 240 -5.79 -0.48 -1.38
N THR A 241 -6.45 0.26 -0.49
CA THR A 241 -6.76 -0.21 0.88
C THR A 241 -7.67 -1.44 0.84
N ALA A 242 -8.72 -1.42 0.01
CA ALA A 242 -9.62 -2.56 -0.14
C ALA A 242 -8.92 -3.79 -0.76
N LEU A 243 -8.03 -3.59 -1.74
CA LEU A 243 -7.24 -4.66 -2.34
C LEU A 243 -6.32 -5.33 -1.31
N GLU A 244 -5.66 -4.54 -0.48
CA GLU A 244 -4.77 -5.06 0.56
C GLU A 244 -5.54 -5.84 1.63
N GLN A 245 -6.72 -5.35 2.02
CA GLN A 245 -7.62 -6.09 2.89
C GLN A 245 -8.03 -7.44 2.26
N LYS A 246 -8.37 -7.47 0.97
CA LYS A 246 -8.72 -8.73 0.28
C LYS A 246 -7.55 -9.71 0.14
N ARG A 247 -6.33 -9.20 -0.04
CA ARG A 247 -5.11 -10.04 -0.01
C ARG A 247 -4.89 -10.66 1.36
N MET A 248 -5.08 -9.87 2.42
CA MET A 248 -5.00 -10.34 3.80
C MET A 248 -6.06 -11.41 4.12
N GLU A 249 -7.32 -11.16 3.76
CA GLU A 249 -8.41 -12.13 3.91
C GLU A 249 -8.08 -13.45 3.20
N ARG A 250 -7.56 -13.38 1.97
CA ARG A 250 -7.15 -14.56 1.20
C ARG A 250 -6.02 -15.33 1.90
N HIS A 251 -4.97 -14.65 2.34
CA HIS A 251 -3.86 -15.27 3.07
C HIS A 251 -4.38 -16.01 4.31
N ASN A 252 -5.21 -15.36 5.11
CA ASN A 252 -5.79 -15.94 6.32
C ASN A 252 -6.62 -17.19 6.02
N SER A 253 -7.40 -17.20 4.94
CA SER A 253 -8.15 -18.39 4.52
C SER A 253 -7.23 -19.55 4.12
N LEU A 254 -6.24 -19.30 3.26
CA LEU A 254 -5.32 -20.34 2.81
C LEU A 254 -4.45 -20.88 3.94
N PHE A 255 -3.98 -19.99 4.82
CA PHE A 255 -3.22 -20.33 6.01
C PHE A 255 -4.05 -21.15 7.00
N GLY A 256 -5.31 -20.78 7.23
CA GLY A 256 -6.25 -21.54 8.05
C GLY A 256 -6.44 -22.98 7.53
N CYS A 257 -6.58 -23.13 6.21
CA CYS A 257 -6.64 -24.45 5.58
C CYS A 257 -5.36 -25.27 5.76
N LYS A 258 -4.19 -24.65 5.66
CA LYS A 258 -2.90 -25.30 5.92
C LYS A 258 -2.79 -25.81 7.36
N ILE A 259 -3.09 -24.97 8.35
CA ILE A 259 -3.03 -25.36 9.77
C ILE A 259 -3.95 -26.54 10.08
N GLN A 260 -5.16 -26.53 9.51
CA GLN A 260 -6.15 -27.58 9.72
C GLN A 260 -5.87 -28.86 8.91
N GLY A 261 -4.86 -28.84 8.02
CA GLY A 261 -4.55 -29.96 7.13
C GLY A 261 -5.65 -30.25 6.13
N LEU A 262 -6.41 -29.23 5.70
CA LEU A 262 -7.49 -29.40 4.74
C LEU A 262 -6.91 -29.64 3.33
N PRO A 263 -7.32 -30.71 2.63
CA PRO A 263 -6.86 -30.98 1.27
C PRO A 263 -7.52 -30.00 0.30
N ILE A 264 -6.76 -28.99 -0.15
CA ILE A 264 -7.18 -28.10 -1.24
C ILE A 264 -6.56 -28.60 -2.53
N SER A 265 -7.40 -28.89 -3.53
CA SER A 265 -6.96 -29.20 -4.89
C SER A 265 -6.43 -27.92 -5.56
N LEU A 266 -5.19 -27.95 -6.05
CA LEU A 266 -4.54 -26.83 -6.72
C LEU A 266 -4.17 -27.21 -8.16
N LEU A 267 -4.48 -26.33 -9.12
CA LEU A 267 -4.01 -26.42 -10.50
C LEU A 267 -2.57 -25.90 -10.64
N SER A 268 -2.20 -24.90 -9.82
CA SER A 268 -0.85 -24.33 -9.77
C SER A 268 -0.51 -23.83 -8.37
N GLY A 269 0.77 -23.91 -8.00
CA GLY A 269 1.29 -23.49 -6.70
C GLY A 269 1.33 -24.61 -5.65
N SER A 270 1.74 -24.27 -4.42
CA SER A 270 1.72 -25.17 -3.26
C SER A 270 1.39 -24.40 -1.98
N LEU A 271 0.58 -25.00 -1.10
CA LEU A 271 0.28 -24.50 0.25
C LEU A 271 1.50 -24.55 1.19
N ASP A 272 2.52 -25.36 0.88
CA ASP A 272 3.71 -25.50 1.74
C ASP A 272 4.47 -24.19 1.86
N HIS A 273 4.38 -23.32 0.85
CA HIS A 273 5.03 -22.02 0.81
C HIS A 273 4.34 -20.91 1.64
N ILE A 274 3.16 -21.19 2.20
CA ILE A 274 2.42 -20.25 3.07
C ILE A 274 3.05 -20.29 4.47
N SER A 275 3.76 -19.23 4.84
CA SER A 275 4.45 -19.13 6.14
C SER A 275 3.48 -18.87 7.29
N GLU A 276 3.82 -19.33 8.51
CA GLU A 276 3.10 -19.06 9.77
C GLU A 276 3.25 -17.61 10.25
N LEU A 277 3.21 -16.66 9.34
CA LEU A 277 3.36 -15.26 9.70
C LEU A 277 2.10 -14.78 10.42
N GLN A 278 2.21 -14.73 11.74
CA GLN A 278 1.27 -14.06 12.61
C GLN A 278 1.35 -12.55 12.30
N LEU A 279 0.49 -12.12 11.37
CA LEU A 279 0.35 -10.74 10.92
C LEU A 279 -0.43 -9.92 11.97
N ASP A 280 0.10 -9.87 13.19
CA ASP A 280 -0.39 -8.98 14.23
C ASP A 280 0.11 -7.55 13.95
N SER A 281 -0.71 -6.85 13.16
CA SER A 281 -0.93 -5.42 12.92
C SER A 281 0.16 -4.34 12.98
N GLU A 282 1.39 -4.47 13.50
CA GLU A 282 2.24 -3.25 13.67
C GLU A 282 3.75 -3.36 13.39
N SER A 283 4.31 -4.52 13.01
CA SER A 283 5.78 -4.64 13.13
C SER A 283 6.53 -5.53 12.14
N GLN A 284 6.15 -5.62 10.86
CA GLN A 284 7.02 -6.25 9.85
C GLN A 284 7.12 -5.49 8.53
N SER A 285 8.24 -5.70 7.82
CA SER A 285 8.60 -5.02 6.58
C SER A 285 7.57 -5.23 5.48
N THR A 286 7.06 -4.15 4.90
CA THR A 286 6.12 -4.17 3.77
C THR A 286 6.55 -5.07 2.62
N SER A 287 7.87 -5.21 2.38
CA SER A 287 8.42 -6.06 1.31
C SER A 287 8.21 -7.57 1.50
N ALA A 288 8.28 -8.08 2.73
CA ALA A 288 8.11 -9.51 2.99
C ALA A 288 6.64 -9.91 2.87
N THR A 289 5.75 -9.04 3.33
CA THR A 289 4.29 -9.22 3.20
C THR A 289 3.86 -9.18 1.72
N LEU A 290 4.47 -8.29 0.92
CA LEU A 290 4.20 -8.19 -0.52
C LEU A 290 4.58 -9.47 -1.28
N ASP A 291 5.75 -10.04 -0.99
CA ASP A 291 6.23 -11.28 -1.62
C ASP A 291 5.30 -12.47 -1.33
N ILE A 292 4.72 -12.54 -0.13
CA ILE A 292 3.73 -13.58 0.22
C ILE A 292 2.49 -13.43 -0.67
N PHE A 293 1.96 -12.20 -0.78
CA PHE A 293 0.75 -11.95 -1.57
C PHE A 293 0.98 -12.17 -3.07
N GLU A 294 2.18 -11.87 -3.58
CA GLU A 294 2.56 -12.15 -4.96
C GLU A 294 2.63 -13.65 -5.25
N ARG A 295 3.26 -14.43 -4.35
CA ARG A 295 3.31 -15.90 -4.47
C ARG A 295 1.92 -16.53 -4.39
N GLU A 296 1.09 -16.08 -3.45
CA GLU A 296 -0.28 -16.56 -3.34
C GLU A 296 -1.15 -16.17 -4.54
N ALA A 297 -0.88 -15.04 -5.19
CA ALA A 297 -1.62 -14.63 -6.38
C ALA A 297 -1.39 -15.56 -7.58
N GLN A 298 -0.30 -16.35 -7.57
CA GLN A 298 0.00 -17.35 -8.60
C GLN A 298 -0.66 -18.71 -8.31
N MET A 299 -1.26 -18.89 -7.14
CA MET A 299 -1.96 -20.11 -6.78
C MET A 299 -3.33 -20.15 -7.48
N GLN A 300 -3.62 -21.25 -8.15
CA GLN A 300 -4.94 -21.49 -8.74
C GLN A 300 -5.58 -22.68 -8.06
N ILE A 301 -6.72 -22.43 -7.41
CA ILE A 301 -7.53 -23.48 -6.77
C ILE A 301 -8.33 -24.19 -7.86
N ASP A 302 -8.34 -25.52 -7.80
CA ASP A 302 -9.18 -26.34 -8.64
C ASP A 302 -10.59 -26.42 -8.03
N TYR A 303 -11.58 -25.91 -8.76
CA TYR A 303 -12.99 -25.96 -8.38
C TYR A 303 -13.77 -27.04 -9.14
N SER A 304 -13.11 -27.92 -9.89
CA SER A 304 -13.78 -28.94 -10.72
C SER A 304 -14.65 -29.92 -9.91
N ASP A 305 -14.30 -30.15 -8.64
CA ASP A 305 -15.07 -30.98 -7.71
C ASP A 305 -16.32 -30.26 -7.15
N LEU A 306 -16.45 -28.95 -7.38
CA LEU A 306 -17.58 -28.16 -6.89
C LEU A 306 -18.82 -28.36 -7.77
N ARG A 307 -19.99 -28.44 -7.13
CA ARG A 307 -21.27 -28.50 -7.84
C ARG A 307 -21.49 -27.23 -8.66
N LYS A 308 -22.08 -27.36 -9.86
CA LYS A 308 -22.37 -26.21 -10.74
C LYS A 308 -23.23 -25.15 -10.06
N GLU A 309 -24.23 -25.57 -9.29
CA GLU A 309 -25.11 -24.66 -8.55
C GLU A 309 -24.34 -23.80 -7.53
N SER A 310 -23.20 -24.28 -7.03
CA SER A 310 -22.31 -23.53 -6.14
C SER A 310 -21.29 -22.67 -6.89
N MET A 311 -21.00 -22.97 -8.16
CA MET A 311 -20.17 -22.12 -9.02
C MET A 311 -20.94 -20.94 -9.63
N ASP A 312 -22.25 -21.11 -9.86
CA ASP A 312 -23.11 -20.13 -10.53
C ASP A 312 -23.75 -19.12 -9.56
N LEU A 313 -23.27 -19.03 -8.31
CA LEU A 313 -23.77 -18.07 -7.32
C LEU A 313 -23.31 -16.65 -7.70
N ASP A 314 -24.28 -15.74 -7.84
CA ASP A 314 -24.02 -14.35 -8.22
C ASP A 314 -24.01 -13.44 -6.99
N GLY A 315 -22.84 -12.94 -6.62
CA GLY A 315 -22.63 -12.00 -5.53
C GLY A 315 -22.38 -12.63 -4.16
N GLU A 316 -21.84 -11.81 -3.26
CA GLU A 316 -21.39 -12.20 -1.91
C GLU A 316 -22.55 -12.70 -1.03
N GLU A 317 -23.74 -12.11 -1.15
CA GLU A 317 -24.93 -12.50 -0.37
C GLU A 317 -25.43 -13.91 -0.71
N ALA A 318 -25.42 -14.29 -2.00
CA ALA A 318 -25.81 -15.64 -2.42
C ALA A 318 -24.81 -16.70 -1.92
N VAL A 319 -23.51 -16.36 -1.92
CA VAL A 319 -22.44 -17.22 -1.38
C VAL A 319 -22.60 -17.40 0.13
N GLU A 320 -22.88 -16.33 0.88
CA GLU A 320 -23.08 -16.39 2.33
C GLU A 320 -24.25 -17.31 2.71
N VAL A 321 -25.36 -17.22 1.98
CA VAL A 321 -26.55 -18.08 2.20
C VAL A 321 -26.22 -19.56 1.98
N GLU A 322 -25.51 -19.89 0.89
CA GLU A 322 -25.12 -21.29 0.63
C GLU A 322 -24.08 -21.79 1.62
N LEU A 323 -23.14 -20.93 2.07
CA LEU A 323 -22.18 -21.26 3.13
C LEU A 323 -22.88 -21.60 4.44
N GLU A 324 -23.87 -20.81 4.86
CA GLU A 324 -24.62 -21.09 6.08
C GLU A 324 -25.39 -22.42 5.97
N ARG A 325 -26.00 -22.68 4.82
CA ARG A 325 -26.64 -23.97 4.53
C ARG A 325 -25.66 -25.14 4.64
N LEU A 326 -24.43 -24.99 4.13
CA LEU A 326 -23.39 -26.01 4.24
C LEU A 326 -22.92 -26.21 5.69
N ARG A 327 -22.76 -25.13 6.47
CA ARG A 327 -22.41 -25.21 7.91
C ARG A 327 -23.46 -25.99 8.70
N GLU A 328 -24.74 -25.76 8.44
CA GLU A 328 -25.82 -26.54 9.08
C GLU A 328 -25.75 -28.03 8.74
N VAL A 329 -25.49 -28.37 7.47
CA VAL A 329 -25.34 -29.77 7.03
C VAL A 329 -24.14 -30.43 7.71
N VAL A 330 -23.00 -29.75 7.79
CA VAL A 330 -21.79 -30.25 8.48
C VAL A 330 -22.08 -30.50 9.96
N SER A 331 -22.68 -29.52 10.65
CA SER A 331 -23.04 -29.63 12.07
C SER A 331 -23.98 -30.81 12.34
N SER A 332 -24.96 -31.03 11.47
CA SER A 332 -25.86 -32.19 11.55
C SER A 332 -25.13 -33.52 11.39
N LEU A 333 -24.22 -33.62 10.41
CA LEU A 333 -23.40 -34.82 10.17
C LEU A 333 -22.43 -35.11 11.31
N GLU A 334 -21.75 -34.09 11.85
CA GLU A 334 -20.88 -34.21 13.02
C GLU A 334 -21.66 -34.69 14.25
N GLY A 335 -22.84 -34.12 14.48
CA GLY A 335 -23.74 -34.54 15.54
C GLY A 335 -24.19 -36.00 15.39
N ALA A 336 -24.50 -36.44 14.16
CA ALA A 336 -24.83 -37.83 13.86
C ALA A 336 -23.63 -38.77 14.09
N SER A 337 -22.46 -38.41 13.58
CA SER A 337 -21.19 -39.15 13.75
C SER A 337 -20.83 -39.31 15.22
N SER A 338 -20.90 -38.23 16.01
CA SER A 338 -20.65 -38.24 17.45
C SER A 338 -21.60 -39.18 18.21
N LYS A 339 -22.89 -39.17 17.86
CA LYS A 339 -23.88 -40.10 18.44
C LYS A 339 -23.54 -41.56 18.12
N VAL A 340 -23.16 -41.87 16.88
CA VAL A 340 -22.76 -43.22 16.47
C VAL A 340 -21.50 -43.66 17.22
N THR A 341 -20.47 -42.81 17.25
CA THR A 341 -19.22 -43.07 17.98
C THR A 341 -19.48 -43.34 19.46
N ARG A 342 -20.33 -42.54 20.10
CA ARG A 342 -20.72 -42.73 21.50
C ARG A 342 -21.43 -44.06 21.72
N LYS A 343 -22.35 -44.45 20.82
CA LYS A 343 -23.08 -45.71 20.91
C LYS A 343 -22.15 -46.92 20.73
N CYS A 344 -21.31 -46.89 19.70
CA CYS A 344 -20.31 -47.95 19.46
C CYS A 344 -19.33 -48.09 20.63
N HIS A 345 -18.88 -46.97 21.21
CA HIS A 345 -18.02 -47.00 22.40
C HIS A 345 -18.74 -47.61 23.61
N GLN A 346 -20.01 -47.27 23.85
CA GLN A 346 -20.80 -47.87 24.93
C GLN A 346 -20.99 -49.37 24.73
N GLU A 347 -21.31 -49.82 23.53
CA GLU A 347 -21.45 -51.26 23.21
C GLU A 347 -20.13 -52.01 23.43
N PHE A 348 -19.00 -51.42 23.00
CA PHE A 348 -17.67 -51.98 23.26
C PHE A 348 -17.37 -52.12 24.76
N GLU A 349 -17.60 -51.07 25.55
CA GLU A 349 -17.36 -51.10 26.99
C GLU A 349 -18.28 -52.10 27.70
N GLN A 350 -19.52 -52.28 27.24
CA GLN A 350 -20.41 -53.33 27.76
C GLN A 350 -19.86 -54.74 27.49
N VAL A 351 -19.38 -55.00 26.28
CA VAL A 351 -18.77 -56.30 25.93
C VAL A 351 -17.50 -56.54 26.74
N LYS A 352 -16.64 -55.54 26.88
CA LYS A 352 -15.42 -55.58 27.68
C LYS A 352 -15.73 -55.87 29.15
N ALA A 353 -16.69 -55.18 29.75
CA ALA A 353 -17.13 -55.41 31.13
C ALA A 353 -17.69 -56.84 31.32
N LYS A 354 -18.50 -57.33 30.38
CA LYS A 354 -19.04 -58.70 30.43
C LYS A 354 -17.94 -59.76 30.35
N ARG A 355 -16.97 -59.59 29.43
CA ARG A 355 -15.81 -60.50 29.30
C ARG A 355 -14.97 -60.49 30.58
N TYR A 356 -14.67 -59.31 31.12
CA TYR A 356 -13.92 -59.17 32.36
C TYR A 356 -14.62 -59.86 33.53
N ARG A 357 -15.94 -59.68 33.67
CA ARG A 357 -16.73 -60.33 34.71
C ARG A 357 -16.70 -61.86 34.60
N LEU A 358 -16.95 -62.42 33.42
CA LEU A 358 -16.95 -63.87 33.22
C LEU A 358 -15.56 -64.47 33.46
N PHE A 359 -14.52 -63.80 32.99
CA PHE A 359 -13.14 -64.19 33.25
C PHE A 359 -12.83 -64.17 34.74
N SER A 360 -13.13 -63.05 35.43
CA SER A 360 -12.89 -62.90 36.86
C SER A 360 -13.62 -63.97 37.68
N GLN A 361 -14.88 -64.29 37.32
CA GLN A 361 -15.63 -65.36 37.99
C GLN A 361 -14.96 -66.73 37.86
N CYS A 362 -14.49 -67.07 36.66
CA CYS A 362 -13.81 -68.34 36.42
C CYS A 362 -12.43 -68.37 37.09
N PHE A 363 -11.68 -67.28 36.98
CA PHE A 363 -10.39 -67.09 37.64
C PHE A 363 -10.50 -67.23 39.16
N GLU A 364 -11.48 -66.59 39.78
CA GLU A 364 -11.72 -66.68 41.23
C GLU A 364 -12.06 -68.11 41.65
N HIS A 365 -12.92 -68.80 40.89
CA HIS A 365 -13.24 -70.20 41.15
C HIS A 365 -12.00 -71.10 41.08
N VAL A 366 -11.20 -70.96 40.01
CA VAL A 366 -9.97 -71.73 39.81
C VAL A 366 -8.95 -71.41 40.91
N SER A 367 -8.77 -70.13 41.24
CA SER A 367 -7.88 -69.68 42.32
C SER A 367 -8.24 -70.31 43.66
N ILE A 368 -9.54 -70.30 44.02
CA ILE A 368 -10.03 -70.95 45.24
C ILE A 368 -9.76 -72.46 45.24
N VAL A 369 -10.01 -73.15 44.11
CA VAL A 369 -9.78 -74.60 44.01
C VAL A 369 -8.29 -74.94 44.12
N ILE A 370 -7.43 -74.17 43.45
CA ILE A 370 -5.97 -74.34 43.52
C ILE A 370 -5.48 -74.11 44.95
N ASP A 371 -5.93 -73.05 45.62
CA ASP A 371 -5.57 -72.77 47.02
C ASP A 371 -6.00 -73.91 47.97
N GLN A 372 -7.21 -74.47 47.76
CA GLN A 372 -7.67 -75.64 48.52
C GLN A 372 -6.81 -76.90 48.28
N ILE A 373 -6.42 -77.16 47.03
CA ILE A 373 -5.53 -78.29 46.69
C ILE A 373 -4.15 -78.08 47.33
N TYR A 374 -3.63 -76.87 47.25
CA TYR A 374 -2.33 -76.51 47.81
C TYR A 374 -2.30 -76.69 49.34
N LYS A 375 -3.31 -76.18 50.05
CA LYS A 375 -3.47 -76.39 51.50
C LYS A 375 -3.53 -77.87 51.88
N LYS A 376 -4.21 -78.70 51.08
CA LYS A 376 -4.25 -80.16 51.29
C LYS A 376 -2.89 -80.82 51.08
N LEU A 377 -2.16 -80.44 50.03
CA LEU A 377 -0.82 -80.98 49.75
C LEU A 377 0.19 -80.60 50.83
N CYS A 378 0.18 -79.35 51.28
CA CYS A 378 1.13 -78.83 52.25
C CYS A 378 0.82 -79.20 53.71
N ARG A 379 -0.33 -79.85 54.00
CA ARG A 379 -0.83 -80.16 55.35
C ARG A 379 -0.79 -78.95 56.30
N ASN A 380 -0.95 -77.75 55.76
CA ASN A 380 -0.95 -76.51 56.51
C ASN A 380 -2.10 -75.63 56.00
N SER A 381 -3.08 -75.40 56.86
CA SER A 381 -4.27 -74.60 56.57
C SER A 381 -3.99 -73.12 56.33
N SER A 382 -2.80 -72.65 56.70
CA SER A 382 -2.34 -71.26 56.50
C SER A 382 -1.43 -71.05 55.28
N ALA A 383 -1.14 -72.10 54.50
CA ALA A 383 -0.38 -71.96 53.26
C ALA A 383 -1.23 -71.26 52.18
N GLN A 384 -0.69 -70.22 51.55
CA GLN A 384 -1.30 -69.53 50.40
C GLN A 384 -0.44 -69.73 49.16
N VAL A 385 -1.09 -69.90 48.01
CA VAL A 385 -0.42 -69.85 46.70
C VAL A 385 -0.16 -68.37 46.36
N SER A 386 1.12 -68.00 46.19
CA SER A 386 1.52 -66.64 45.75
C SER A 386 1.27 -66.42 44.27
#